data_AF-A0A351GRH8-F1
#
_entry.id   AF-A0A351GRH8-F1
#
_cell.length_a   1.000
_cell.length_b   1.000
_cell.length_c   1.000
_cell.angle_alpha   90.00
_cell.angle_beta   90.00
_cell.angle_gamma   90.00
#
_symmetry.space_group_name_H-M   'P 1'
#
loop_
_entity.id
_entity.type
_entity.pdbx_description
1 polymer ?
#
loop_
_entity_poly.entity_id
_entity_poly.type
_entity_poly.pdbx_seq_one_letter_code
_entity_poly.pdbx_strand_id
1 'polypeptide(L)'
;MNSRIYLGLLYGLAGMSGALLVWLMISVILSVFMRNMGMQPFAWLFTSAEYGLLYMTMFGAPWLVREKGHVHIELLTATLPETARNIVSRCVALACVLICLILAWKGLDLMLTNIERSDYDTRAYYFPRWILTISFPISFSLMAFEFSRFVFGQDIMHTGEAGIHE
;
A
#
# COMPACT_ATOMS: atom_id res chain seq x y z
N MET A 1 18.08 -13.99 -1.38
CA MET A 1 16.99 -14.12 -2.37
C MET A 1 17.22 -13.07 -3.45
N ASN A 2 17.30 -13.45 -4.73
CA ASN A 2 17.77 -12.56 -5.83
C ASN A 2 17.07 -11.20 -5.85
N SER A 3 17.81 -10.13 -5.55
CA SER A 3 17.34 -8.73 -5.58
C SER A 3 16.53 -8.39 -6.84
N ARG A 4 16.92 -8.96 -7.99
CA ARG A 4 16.25 -8.75 -9.29
C ARG A 4 14.83 -9.31 -9.39
N ILE A 5 14.54 -10.47 -8.79
CA ILE A 5 13.20 -11.07 -8.84
C ILE A 5 12.23 -10.28 -7.97
N TYR A 6 12.69 -9.87 -6.79
CA TYR A 6 11.93 -9.05 -5.86
C TYR A 6 11.64 -7.65 -6.43
N LEU A 7 12.65 -7.02 -7.05
CA LEU A 7 12.50 -5.77 -7.81
C LEU A 7 11.47 -5.91 -8.94
N GLY A 8 11.57 -6.98 -9.74
CA GLY A 8 10.61 -7.24 -10.81
C GLY A 8 9.18 -7.39 -10.29
N LEU A 9 9.01 -8.07 -9.16
CA LEU A 9 7.69 -8.22 -8.51
C LEU A 9 7.13 -6.88 -8.04
N LEU A 10 7.94 -6.05 -7.40
CA LEU A 10 7.52 -4.71 -6.94
C LEU A 10 7.15 -3.78 -8.10
N TYR A 11 7.97 -3.72 -9.15
CA TYR A 11 7.64 -2.91 -10.34
C TYR A 11 6.41 -3.47 -11.07
N GLY A 12 6.21 -4.79 -11.06
CA GLY A 12 4.98 -5.41 -11.57
C GLY A 12 3.75 -4.96 -10.79
N LEU A 13 3.80 -5.00 -9.46
CA LEU A 13 2.72 -4.52 -8.59
C LEU A 13 2.45 -3.01 -8.77
N ALA A 14 3.50 -2.21 -8.90
CA ALA A 14 3.38 -0.78 -9.18
C ALA A 14 2.73 -0.52 -10.55
N GLY A 15 3.15 -1.23 -11.59
CA GLY A 15 2.53 -1.18 -12.92
C GLY A 15 1.05 -1.57 -12.90
N MET A 16 0.71 -2.64 -12.15
CA MET A 16 -0.68 -3.05 -11.94
C MET A 16 -1.49 -1.97 -11.21
N SER A 17 -0.92 -1.31 -10.19
CA SER A 17 -1.59 -0.21 -9.48
C SER A 17 -1.87 0.99 -10.39
N GLY A 18 -0.93 1.32 -11.30
CA GLY A 18 -1.13 2.36 -12.31
C GLY A 18 -2.23 2.00 -13.31
N ALA A 19 -2.29 0.74 -13.76
CA ALA A 19 -3.36 0.26 -14.64
C ALA A 19 -4.74 0.32 -13.95
N LEU A 20 -4.81 -0.05 -12.67
CA LEU A 20 -6.03 0.06 -11.86
C LEU A 20 -6.47 1.53 -11.68
N LEU A 21 -5.52 2.46 -11.55
CA LEU A 21 -5.82 3.90 -11.46
C LEU A 21 -6.47 4.41 -12.75
N VAL A 22 -5.95 4.02 -13.92
CA VAL A 22 -6.55 4.34 -15.22
C VAL A 22 -7.95 3.74 -15.33
N TRP A 23 -8.12 2.49 -14.90
CA TRP A 23 -9.44 1.84 -14.88
C TRP A 23 -10.44 2.56 -13.98
N LEU A 24 -10.01 2.99 -12.79
CA LEU A 24 -10.84 3.75 -11.85
C LEU A 24 -11.30 5.06 -12.49
N MET A 25 -10.39 5.77 -13.15
CA MET A 25 -10.72 7.00 -13.87
C MET A 25 -11.80 6.74 -14.94
N ILE A 26 -11.62 5.72 -15.79
CA ILE A 26 -12.60 5.34 -16.82
C ILE A 26 -13.94 4.97 -16.19
N SER A 27 -13.94 4.17 -15.13
CA SER A 27 -15.16 3.71 -14.43
C SER A 27 -15.95 4.89 -13.87
N VAL A 28 -15.26 5.85 -13.25
CA VAL A 28 -15.89 7.06 -12.71
C VAL A 28 -16.45 7.93 -13.83
N ILE A 29 -15.70 8.17 -14.91
CA ILE A 29 -16.16 8.97 -16.06
C ILE A 29 -17.42 8.35 -16.68
N LEU A 30 -17.42 7.03 -16.91
CA LEU A 30 -18.58 6.32 -17.45
C LEU A 30 -19.80 6.44 -16.51
N SER A 31 -19.59 6.30 -15.20
CA SER A 31 -20.67 6.44 -14.22
C SER A 31 -21.29 7.84 -14.23
N VAL A 32 -20.48 8.90 -14.32
CA VAL A 32 -20.93 10.29 -14.36
C VAL A 32 -21.60 10.63 -15.68
N PHE A 33 -21.09 10.08 -16.79
CA PHE A 33 -21.67 10.25 -18.12
C PHE A 33 -23.06 9.62 -18.22
N MET A 34 -23.21 8.36 -17.78
CA MET A 34 -24.52 7.69 -17.75
C MET A 34 -25.55 8.43 -16.91
N ARG A 35 -25.11 8.96 -15.76
CA ARG A 35 -25.97 9.74 -14.86
C ARG A 35 -26.39 11.08 -15.48
N ASN A 36 -25.49 11.72 -16.24
CA ASN A 36 -25.80 12.94 -17.01
C ASN A 36 -26.81 12.68 -18.13
N MET A 37 -26.79 11.49 -18.74
CA MET A 37 -27.77 11.08 -19.75
C MET A 37 -29.12 10.62 -19.14
N GLY A 38 -29.31 10.73 -17.82
CA GLY A 38 -30.53 10.31 -17.12
C GLY A 38 -30.68 8.80 -16.96
N MET A 39 -29.64 8.01 -17.27
CA MET A 39 -29.63 6.56 -17.07
C MET A 39 -29.11 6.20 -15.67
N GLN A 40 -29.60 5.08 -15.13
CA GLN A 40 -29.08 4.54 -13.88
C GLN A 40 -27.72 3.86 -14.14
N PRO A 41 -26.64 4.27 -13.44
CA PRO A 41 -25.33 3.65 -13.59
C PRO A 41 -25.36 2.17 -13.19
N PHE A 42 -24.60 1.33 -13.90
CA PHE A 42 -24.45 -0.07 -13.52
C PHE A 42 -23.81 -0.20 -12.14
N ALA A 43 -24.43 -0.96 -11.23
CA ALA A 43 -23.89 -1.21 -9.89
C ALA A 43 -22.46 -1.80 -9.91
N TRP A 44 -22.14 -2.56 -10.97
CA TRP A 44 -20.82 -3.17 -11.16
C TRP A 44 -19.69 -2.15 -11.35
N LEU A 45 -19.94 -1.01 -12.01
CA LEU A 45 -18.95 0.06 -12.18
C LEU A 45 -18.49 0.58 -10.81
N PHE A 46 -19.43 0.80 -9.90
CA PHE A 46 -19.17 1.31 -8.57
C PHE A 46 -18.37 0.31 -7.71
N THR A 47 -18.78 -0.97 -7.70
CA THR A 47 -18.02 -2.01 -6.97
C THR A 47 -16.63 -2.25 -7.56
N SER A 48 -16.48 -2.17 -8.88
CA SER A 48 -15.18 -2.35 -9.52
C SER A 48 -14.20 -1.21 -9.18
N ALA A 49 -14.71 0.01 -9.05
CA ALA A 49 -13.91 1.16 -8.61
C ALA A 49 -13.51 1.08 -7.13
N GLU A 50 -14.42 0.66 -6.24
CA GLU A 50 -14.12 0.46 -4.80
C GLU A 50 -13.02 -0.60 -4.62
N TYR A 51 -13.14 -1.74 -5.30
CA TYR A 51 -12.13 -2.80 -5.26
C TYR A 51 -10.83 -2.37 -5.93
N GLY A 52 -10.91 -1.68 -7.08
CA GLY A 52 -9.74 -1.14 -7.77
C GLY A 52 -8.93 -0.19 -6.87
N LEU A 53 -9.61 0.67 -6.11
CA LEU A 53 -8.98 1.58 -5.13
C LEU A 53 -8.29 0.82 -3.99
N LEU A 54 -8.90 -0.25 -3.49
CA LEU A 54 -8.31 -1.10 -2.46
C LEU A 54 -7.05 -1.80 -3.00
N TYR A 55 -7.11 -2.42 -4.18
CA TYR A 55 -5.95 -3.10 -4.76
C TYR A 55 -4.83 -2.13 -5.15
N MET A 56 -5.15 -0.96 -5.72
CA MET A 56 -4.11 0.01 -6.09
C MET A 56 -3.36 0.53 -4.87
N THR A 57 -4.06 0.77 -3.75
CA THR A 57 -3.42 1.23 -2.51
C THR A 57 -2.54 0.13 -1.92
N MET A 58 -3.04 -1.10 -1.86
CA MET A 58 -2.29 -2.23 -1.32
C MET A 58 -1.08 -2.64 -2.19
N PHE A 59 -1.20 -2.60 -3.52
CA PHE A 59 -0.08 -2.94 -4.42
C PHE A 59 0.91 -1.80 -4.64
N GLY A 60 0.46 -0.54 -4.54
CA GLY A 60 1.33 0.63 -4.63
C GLY A 60 2.14 0.90 -3.36
N ALA A 61 1.62 0.54 -2.17
CA ALA A 61 2.26 0.85 -0.89
C ALA A 61 3.70 0.28 -0.73
N PRO A 62 4.00 -0.99 -1.06
CA PRO A 62 5.36 -1.52 -0.95
C PRO A 62 6.37 -0.78 -1.83
N TRP A 63 5.97 -0.38 -3.04
CA TRP A 63 6.80 0.40 -3.95
C TRP A 63 7.03 1.83 -3.42
N LEU A 64 6.00 2.46 -2.86
CA LEU A 64 6.10 3.81 -2.27
C LEU A 64 7.04 3.84 -1.05
N VAL A 65 6.98 2.83 -0.18
CA VAL A 65 7.90 2.68 0.96
C VAL A 65 9.36 2.61 0.50
N ARG A 66 9.61 1.90 -0.59
CA ARG A 66 10.94 1.76 -1.19
C ARG A 66 11.45 3.07 -1.79
N GLU A 67 10.60 3.81 -2.47
CA GLU A 67 10.95 5.13 -3.04
C GLU A 67 11.20 6.20 -1.96
N LYS A 68 11.12 5.83 -0.68
CA LYS A 68 11.22 6.73 0.48
C LYS A 68 10.20 7.87 0.42
N GLY A 69 9.06 7.66 -0.25
CA GLY A 69 7.97 8.64 -0.37
C GLY A 69 7.21 8.90 0.95
N HIS A 70 7.72 8.44 2.09
CA HIS A 70 7.23 8.88 3.38
C HIS A 70 7.56 10.35 3.54
N VAL A 71 6.56 11.20 3.74
CA VAL A 71 6.74 12.60 4.11
C VAL A 71 7.59 12.65 5.38
N HIS A 72 8.90 12.82 5.21
CA HIS A 72 9.82 12.98 6.31
C HIS A 72 9.67 14.41 6.80
N ILE A 73 9.41 14.58 8.09
CA ILE A 73 9.54 15.89 8.72
C ILE A 73 11.04 16.11 8.91
N GLU A 74 11.76 16.33 7.81
CA GLU A 74 13.21 16.62 7.80
C GLU A 74 13.52 17.87 8.64
N LEU A 75 12.51 18.73 8.89
CA LEU A 75 12.64 19.88 9.80
C LEU A 75 12.95 19.49 11.25
N LEU A 76 12.46 18.34 11.75
CA LEU A 76 12.75 17.90 13.11
C LEU A 76 14.14 17.25 13.21
N THR A 77 14.56 16.51 12.18
CA THR A 77 15.86 15.81 12.14
C THR A 77 17.04 16.71 11.78
N ALA A 78 16.83 17.88 11.17
CA ALA A 78 17.88 18.86 10.86
C ALA A 78 18.52 19.50 12.11
N THR A 79 17.86 19.42 13.27
CA THR A 79 18.36 20.00 14.53
C THR A 79 19.15 19.01 15.39
N LEU A 80 19.21 17.73 14.99
CA LEU A 80 19.88 16.68 15.78
C LEU A 80 21.27 16.31 15.21
N PRO A 81 22.26 16.03 16.08
CA PRO A 81 23.56 15.53 15.66
C PRO A 81 23.45 14.15 14.97
N GLU A 82 24.34 13.89 14.01
CA GLU A 82 24.30 12.74 13.09
C GLU A 82 24.08 11.38 13.78
N THR A 83 24.70 11.17 14.96
CA THR A 83 24.60 9.92 15.72
C THR A 83 23.21 9.72 16.33
N ALA A 84 22.61 10.79 16.86
CA ALA A 84 21.26 10.75 17.42
C ALA A 84 20.20 10.60 16.32
N ARG A 85 20.40 11.27 15.17
CA ARG A 85 19.54 11.12 13.99
C ARG A 85 19.48 9.66 13.53
N ASN A 86 20.61 8.99 13.45
CA ASN A 86 20.68 7.58 13.03
C ASN A 86 19.99 6.63 14.01
N ILE A 87 20.09 6.87 15.32
CA ILE A 87 19.41 6.03 16.33
C ILE A 87 17.89 6.22 16.25
N VAL A 88 17.42 7.48 16.21
CA VAL A 88 15.99 7.79 16.11
C VAL A 88 15.41 7.22 14.81
N SER A 89 16.12 7.39 13.70
CA SER A 89 15.75 6.81 12.40
C SER A 89 15.50 5.30 12.48
N ARG A 90 16.44 4.58 13.10
CA ARG A 90 16.36 3.13 13.26
C ARG A 90 15.24 2.72 14.19
N CYS A 91 15.01 3.45 15.29
CA CYS A 91 13.89 3.21 16.20
C CYS A 91 12.54 3.40 15.51
N VAL A 92 12.38 4.47 14.71
CA VAL A 92 11.16 4.73 13.94
C VAL A 92 10.95 3.64 12.89
N ALA A 93 11.99 3.28 12.14
CA ALA A 93 11.91 2.19 11.17
C ALA A 93 11.53 0.86 11.84
N LEU A 94 12.07 0.55 13.01
CA LEU A 94 11.74 -0.66 13.78
C LEU A 94 10.28 -0.63 14.27
N ALA A 95 9.79 0.52 14.75
CA ALA A 95 8.38 0.69 15.08
C ALA A 95 7.47 0.48 13.86
N CYS A 96 7.85 1.00 12.69
CA CYS A 96 7.13 0.77 11.44
C CYS A 96 7.11 -0.72 11.05
N VAL A 97 8.22 -1.46 11.20
CA VAL A 97 8.26 -2.91 11.00
C VAL A 97 7.27 -3.62 11.93
N LEU A 98 7.28 -3.28 13.23
CA LEU A 98 6.40 -3.90 14.21
C LEU A 98 4.92 -3.66 13.89
N ILE A 99 4.56 -2.41 13.55
CA ILE A 99 3.19 -2.07 13.17
C ILE A 99 2.78 -2.84 11.90
N CYS A 100 3.64 -2.89 10.88
CA CYS A 100 3.35 -3.65 9.66
C CYS A 100 3.18 -5.15 9.94
N LEU A 101 3.98 -5.74 10.84
CA LEU A 101 3.82 -7.14 11.24
C LEU A 101 2.51 -7.39 12.00
N ILE A 102 2.13 -6.50 12.91
CA ILE A 102 0.85 -6.59 13.63
C ILE A 102 -0.31 -6.50 12.64
N LEU A 103 -0.26 -5.57 11.69
CA LEU A 103 -1.28 -5.42 10.66
C LEU A 103 -1.32 -6.61 9.71
N ALA A 104 -0.18 -7.19 9.34
CA ALA A 104 -0.12 -8.41 8.53
C ALA A 104 -0.76 -9.59 9.27
N TRP A 105 -0.49 -9.74 10.57
CA TRP A 105 -1.08 -10.81 11.38
C TRP A 105 -2.59 -10.63 11.54
N LYS A 106 -3.05 -9.41 11.85
CA LYS A 106 -4.49 -9.11 11.90
C LYS A 106 -5.17 -9.26 10.55
N GLY A 107 -4.48 -8.96 9.45
CA GLY A 107 -4.94 -9.21 8.09
C GLY A 107 -5.11 -10.70 7.79
N LEU A 108 -4.17 -11.54 8.23
CA LEU A 108 -4.26 -13.01 8.13
C LEU A 108 -5.42 -13.56 8.96
N ASP A 109 -5.57 -13.11 10.21
CA ASP A 109 -6.66 -13.50 11.11
C ASP A 109 -8.03 -13.14 10.49
N LEU A 110 -8.12 -11.95 9.92
CA LEU A 110 -9.32 -11.50 9.21
C LEU A 110 -9.59 -12.33 7.94
N MET A 111 -8.55 -12.67 7.16
CA MET A 111 -8.68 -13.54 5.99
C MET A 111 -9.19 -14.93 6.37
N LEU A 112 -8.60 -15.56 7.40
CA LEU A 112 -9.01 -16.89 7.88
C LEU A 112 -10.45 -16.87 8.40
N THR A 113 -10.81 -15.86 9.19
CA THR A 113 -12.18 -15.68 9.67
C THR A 113 -13.18 -15.49 8.53
N ASN A 114 -12.81 -14.75 7.47
CA ASN A 114 -13.66 -14.57 6.28
C ASN A 114 -13.83 -15.86 5.47
N ILE A 115 -12.79 -16.70 5.40
CA ILE A 115 -12.85 -18.02 4.75
C ILE A 115 -13.77 -18.95 5.55
N GLU A 116 -13.62 -19.00 6.88
CA GLU A 116 -14.46 -19.83 7.76
C GLU A 116 -15.93 -19.41 7.76
N ARG A 117 -16.22 -18.10 7.74
CA ARG A 117 -17.60 -17.60 7.68
C ARG A 117 -18.24 -17.73 6.30
N SER A 118 -17.48 -18.01 5.24
CA SER A 118 -17.96 -17.95 3.85
C SER A 118 -18.78 -16.68 3.60
N ASP A 119 -18.33 -15.55 4.16
CA ASP A 119 -19.04 -14.28 4.10
C ASP A 119 -18.95 -13.73 2.67
N TYR A 120 -20.07 -13.78 1.94
CA TYR A 120 -20.22 -13.13 0.64
C TYR A 120 -20.59 -11.66 0.85
N ASP A 121 -19.94 -10.75 0.12
CA ASP A 121 -20.40 -9.34 0.09
C ASP A 121 -21.67 -9.28 -0.78
N THR A 122 -22.82 -9.09 -0.15
CA THR A 122 -24.15 -9.11 -0.80
C THR A 122 -24.53 -7.77 -1.44
N ARG A 123 -23.60 -6.80 -1.53
CA ARG A 123 -23.92 -5.43 -1.95
C ARG A 123 -24.20 -5.24 -3.46
N ALA A 124 -23.66 -6.07 -4.36
CA ALA A 124 -24.03 -5.99 -5.80
C ALA A 124 -23.76 -7.27 -6.62
N TYR A 125 -22.75 -8.06 -6.27
CA TYR A 125 -22.43 -9.35 -6.89
C TYR A 125 -21.80 -10.24 -5.83
N TYR A 126 -22.04 -11.57 -5.88
CA TYR A 126 -21.46 -12.53 -4.92
C TYR A 126 -19.94 -12.61 -5.08
N PHE A 127 -19.22 -11.61 -4.57
CA PHE A 127 -17.77 -11.65 -4.49
C PHE A 127 -17.37 -12.24 -3.14
N PRO A 128 -16.54 -13.31 -3.16
CA PRO A 128 -15.98 -13.84 -1.93
C PRO A 128 -15.08 -12.78 -1.28
N ARG A 129 -15.38 -12.38 -0.03
CA ARG A 129 -14.60 -11.34 0.65
C ARG A 129 -13.12 -11.70 0.82
N TRP A 130 -12.81 -13.00 0.87
CA TRP A 130 -11.43 -13.51 1.00
C TRP A 130 -10.50 -13.02 -0.11
N ILE A 131 -11.02 -12.77 -1.32
CA ILE A 131 -10.23 -12.23 -2.44
C ILE A 131 -9.73 -10.82 -2.12
N LEU A 132 -10.51 -9.99 -1.43
CA LEU A 132 -10.07 -8.66 -0.99
C LEU A 132 -9.19 -8.75 0.25
N THR A 133 -9.51 -9.68 1.17
CA THR A 133 -8.79 -9.80 2.43
C THR A 133 -7.38 -10.36 2.27
N ILE A 134 -7.10 -11.13 1.21
CA ILE A 134 -5.76 -11.68 0.94
C ILE A 134 -4.73 -10.61 0.58
N SER A 135 -5.15 -9.46 0.05
CA SER A 135 -4.23 -8.37 -0.30
C SER A 135 -3.62 -7.68 0.91
N PHE A 136 -4.33 -7.63 2.05
CA PHE A 136 -3.81 -7.05 3.29
C PHE A 136 -2.57 -7.78 3.81
N PRO A 137 -2.61 -9.10 4.10
CA PRO A 137 -1.44 -9.80 4.61
C PRO A 137 -0.29 -9.83 3.59
N ILE A 138 -0.58 -9.89 2.28
CA ILE A 138 0.45 -9.84 1.23
C ILE A 138 1.16 -8.47 1.24
N SER A 139 0.40 -7.38 1.18
CA SER A 139 0.95 -6.02 1.12
C SER A 139 1.72 -5.66 2.40
N PHE A 140 1.14 -5.91 3.58
CA PHE A 140 1.80 -5.58 4.84
C PHE A 140 3.04 -6.44 5.11
N SER A 141 3.06 -7.70 4.66
CA SER A 141 4.27 -8.53 4.75
C SER A 141 5.38 -8.01 3.84
N LEU A 142 5.04 -7.57 2.62
CA LEU A 142 5.99 -6.94 1.70
C LEU A 142 6.54 -5.62 2.26
N MET A 143 5.68 -4.78 2.85
CA MET A 143 6.10 -3.55 3.54
C MET A 143 6.98 -3.84 4.75
N ALA A 144 6.62 -4.81 5.60
CA ALA A 144 7.44 -5.20 6.74
C ALA A 144 8.84 -5.66 6.30
N PHE A 145 8.93 -6.36 5.17
CA PHE A 145 10.20 -6.75 4.57
C PHE A 145 11.02 -5.54 4.09
N GLU A 146 10.43 -4.59 3.36
CA GLU A 146 11.13 -3.36 2.95
C GLU A 146 11.59 -2.53 4.16
N PHE A 147 10.74 -2.34 5.18
CA PHE A 147 11.14 -1.64 6.40
C PHE A 147 12.25 -2.37 7.15
N SER A 148 12.22 -3.71 7.21
CA SER A 148 13.30 -4.48 7.84
C SER A 148 14.63 -4.26 7.12
N ARG A 149 14.61 -4.11 5.79
CA ARG A 149 15.79 -3.78 5.00
C ARG A 149 16.33 -2.38 5.33
N PHE A 150 15.48 -1.41 5.61
CA PHE A 150 15.91 -0.09 6.11
C PHE A 150 16.48 -0.15 7.54
N VAL A 151 16.04 -1.08 8.38
CA VAL A 151 16.59 -1.27 9.73
C VAL A 151 17.99 -1.91 9.70
N PHE A 152 18.20 -2.92 8.85
CA PHE A 152 19.45 -3.69 8.79
C PHE A 152 20.43 -3.23 7.70
N GLY A 153 19.99 -2.39 6.76
CA GLY A 153 20.80 -1.84 5.68
C GLY A 153 21.69 -0.68 6.11
N GLN A 154 22.72 -0.40 5.31
CA GLN A 154 23.60 0.77 5.48
C GLN A 154 22.94 2.08 5.01
N ASP A 155 21.79 2.00 4.34
CA ASP A 155 21.04 3.14 3.84
C ASP A 155 20.22 3.78 4.96
N ILE A 156 20.59 5.02 5.30
CA ILE A 156 19.91 5.82 6.31
C ILE A 156 18.61 6.34 5.69
N MET A 157 17.52 6.28 6.45
CA MET A 157 16.21 6.78 6.04
C MET A 157 16.23 8.33 5.94
N HIS A 158 16.95 9.01 6.83
CA HIS A 158 17.17 10.46 6.81
C HIS A 158 18.51 10.83 6.20
N THR A 159 18.51 11.50 5.07
CA THR A 159 19.70 12.14 4.48
C THR A 159 20.05 13.42 5.28
N GLY A 160 19.07 14.04 5.94
CA GLY A 160 19.26 15.27 6.71
C GLY A 160 19.70 16.46 5.86
N GLU A 161 19.51 16.35 4.54
CA GLU A 161 19.50 17.50 3.67
C GLU A 161 18.11 18.12 3.82
N ALA A 162 18.01 19.16 4.64
CA ALA A 162 16.89 20.08 4.58
C ALA A 162 16.74 20.47 3.10
N GLY A 163 15.55 20.26 2.52
CA GLY A 163 15.28 20.48 1.10
C GLY A 163 15.78 21.84 0.60
N ILE A 164 17.02 21.87 0.12
CA ILE A 164 17.63 22.97 -0.62
C ILE A 164 18.02 22.47 -2.01
N HIS A 165 17.16 21.65 -2.60
CA HIS A 165 17.20 21.34 -4.02
C HIS A 165 15.77 21.25 -4.52
N GLU A 166 15.08 22.39 -4.51
CA GLU A 166 14.21 22.87 -5.60
C GLU A 166 13.88 24.36 -5.38
#